data_AF-A0A1A3DE23-F1
#
_entry.id   AF-A0A1A3DE23-F1
#
_cell.length_a   1.000
_cell.length_b   1.000
_cell.length_c   1.000
_cell.angle_alpha   90.00
_cell.angle_beta   90.00
_cell.angle_gamma   90.00
#
_symmetry.space_group_name_H-M   'P 1'
#
loop_
_entity.id
_entity.type
_entity.pdbx_description
1 polymer ?
#
loop_
_entity_poly.entity_id
_entity_poly.type
_entity_poly.pdbx_seq_one_letter_code
_entity_poly.pdbx_strand_id
1 'polypeptide(L)'
;MTILSEPNRALAPVATRRRSVVRPVTALNRMTRYRGGTYSHTVDRIVFTDGSWARTDLIRLNPNVHAYSLDFTGVAPQHPSHYRVDTWSALPHLRTSGHEAKVDWILRHSFPMRCTAELSRQVREAGYPLGPANINEHEAIAATQAAIWLFTNGLALDTRPLNVPVAVHRSPGPVITFEFDGAPQLGGYSAWIASHAGVTVKLQKSANGVDYHDVSGSELTVAPGRGRHQRTLGEGSTLSSSSHGRGGRGYRYYRLVARSDSDIPRIEHVSFRLTGARHHRNADKVVHLYNYLLAQAGRAVHQADEALLIDQHATADLELVGPFQVRIPLILSANDGHQLVDADGFSLGEAIEPGTDFYIRQAPGTSGITLTAKTVSDLHGRVLTGVALDEASQRFTPVALAIPTEMNIEFDISWQAEEAWSYVVGDKK
;
A
#
# COMPACT_ATOMS: atom_id res chain seq x y z
N MET A 1 -74.21 2.38 -18.55
CA MET A 1 -72.97 1.69 -18.10
C MET A 1 -71.83 2.67 -18.31
N THR A 2 -71.40 3.33 -17.25
CA THR A 2 -70.30 4.30 -17.29
C THR A 2 -69.08 3.59 -16.72
N ILE A 3 -68.09 3.33 -17.58
CA ILE A 3 -66.80 2.77 -17.19
C ILE A 3 -66.05 3.89 -16.48
N LEU A 4 -65.99 3.82 -15.15
CA LEU A 4 -65.11 4.66 -14.34
C LEU A 4 -63.68 4.25 -14.66
N SER A 5 -63.00 5.12 -15.42
CA SER A 5 -61.56 5.04 -15.63
C SER A 5 -60.87 5.40 -14.32
N GLU A 6 -60.09 4.48 -13.76
CA GLU A 6 -59.19 4.77 -12.65
C GLU A 6 -58.23 5.90 -13.07
N PRO A 7 -58.01 6.93 -12.23
CA PRO A 7 -57.04 7.95 -12.54
C PRO A 7 -55.66 7.32 -12.56
N ASN A 8 -54.96 7.46 -13.70
CA ASN A 8 -53.58 7.08 -13.86
C ASN A 8 -52.74 7.74 -12.75
N ARG A 9 -52.35 6.93 -11.75
CA ARG A 9 -51.69 7.36 -10.52
C ARG A 9 -50.30 7.88 -10.88
N ALA A 10 -50.08 9.19 -10.71
CA ALA A 10 -48.79 9.81 -11.02
C ALA A 10 -47.75 9.36 -9.98
N LEU A 11 -46.88 8.44 -10.38
CA LEU A 11 -45.74 7.97 -9.60
C LEU A 11 -44.69 9.08 -9.48
N ALA A 12 -44.20 9.34 -8.27
CA ALA A 12 -43.17 10.35 -8.05
C ALA A 12 -41.76 9.77 -8.35
N PRO A 13 -40.86 10.56 -8.97
CA PRO A 13 -39.49 10.12 -9.20
C PRO A 13 -38.73 10.02 -7.89
N VAL A 14 -37.84 9.03 -7.81
CA VAL A 14 -36.96 8.79 -6.66
C VAL A 14 -35.55 9.26 -6.99
N ALA A 15 -34.87 9.87 -6.02
CA ALA A 15 -33.45 10.17 -6.10
C ALA A 15 -32.70 9.48 -4.95
N THR A 16 -31.61 8.79 -5.29
CA THR A 16 -30.75 8.11 -4.32
C THR A 16 -29.37 8.75 -4.25
N ARG A 17 -28.88 9.00 -3.03
CA ARG A 17 -27.52 9.49 -2.78
C ARG A 17 -26.83 8.59 -1.76
N ARG A 18 -25.69 8.03 -2.15
CA ARG A 18 -24.82 7.26 -1.26
C ARG A 18 -23.89 8.16 -0.45
N ARG A 19 -23.72 7.85 0.82
CA ARG A 19 -22.69 8.37 1.73
C ARG A 19 -22.00 7.20 2.42
N SER A 20 -20.72 7.38 2.77
CA SER A 20 -19.99 6.40 3.56
C SER A 20 -19.54 7.04 4.85
N VAL A 21 -19.93 6.44 5.97
CA VAL A 21 -19.63 6.91 7.31
C VAL A 21 -18.74 5.88 7.99
N VAL A 22 -17.53 6.31 8.35
CA VAL A 22 -16.59 5.46 9.09
C VAL A 22 -16.45 5.99 10.50
N ARG A 23 -16.55 5.07 11.47
CA ARG A 23 -16.43 5.37 12.88
C ARG A 23 -15.49 4.37 13.55
N PRO A 24 -14.73 4.79 14.57
CA PRO A 24 -14.03 3.85 15.45
C PRO A 24 -15.01 2.83 16.06
N VAL A 25 -14.62 1.57 16.20
CA VAL A 25 -15.38 0.57 16.98
C VAL A 25 -15.53 1.02 18.45
N THR A 26 -14.55 1.76 18.97
CA THR A 26 -14.57 2.34 20.32
C THR A 26 -14.50 3.85 20.25
N ALA A 27 -15.44 4.56 20.89
CA ALA A 27 -15.52 6.01 20.87
C ALA A 27 -14.20 6.68 21.32
N LEU A 28 -13.64 7.53 20.46
CA LEU A 28 -12.38 8.26 20.69
C LEU A 28 -12.67 9.73 20.99
N ASN A 29 -13.10 10.01 22.22
CA ASN A 29 -13.54 11.35 22.61
C ASN A 29 -12.39 12.35 22.82
N ARG A 30 -11.17 11.87 23.14
CA ARG A 30 -9.99 12.71 23.31
C ARG A 30 -8.73 11.91 23.04
N MET A 31 -7.96 12.32 22.04
CA MET A 31 -6.63 11.77 21.78
C MET A 31 -5.56 12.78 22.18
N THR A 32 -4.50 12.32 22.82
CA THR A 32 -3.36 13.18 23.17
C THR A 32 -2.06 12.50 22.77
N ARG A 33 -1.21 13.21 22.04
CA ARG A 33 0.17 12.82 21.82
C ARG A 33 1.03 13.46 22.89
N TYR A 34 1.56 12.66 23.81
CA TYR A 34 2.55 13.13 24.78
C TYR A 34 3.91 13.30 24.10
N ARG A 35 4.78 14.13 24.71
CA ARG A 35 6.18 14.33 24.29
C ARG A 35 6.75 13.00 23.84
N GLY A 36 7.32 12.97 22.62
CA GLY A 36 7.93 11.77 22.08
C GLY A 36 8.93 11.20 23.08
N GLY A 37 8.51 10.14 23.80
CA GLY A 37 9.44 9.28 24.49
C GLY A 37 10.45 8.76 23.47
N THR A 38 11.61 8.31 23.96
CA THR A 38 12.65 7.67 23.17
C THR A 38 11.99 6.79 22.11
N TYR A 39 12.28 7.08 20.83
CA TYR A 39 12.01 6.21 19.69
C TYR A 39 11.87 4.77 20.16
N SER A 40 10.80 4.07 19.75
CA SER A 40 10.66 2.66 20.09
C SER A 40 12.02 1.98 19.88
N HIS A 41 12.43 1.08 20.76
CA HIS A 41 13.69 0.31 20.66
C HIS A 41 13.76 -0.54 19.36
N THR A 42 12.72 -0.44 18.54
CA THR A 42 12.42 -1.04 17.25
C THR A 42 12.41 0.00 16.10
N VAL A 43 13.15 1.11 16.19
CA VAL A 43 13.28 2.02 15.04
C VAL A 43 14.18 1.42 13.97
N ASP A 44 13.61 1.28 12.77
CA ASP A 44 14.35 0.95 11.57
C ASP A 44 14.67 2.22 10.77
N ARG A 45 15.80 2.19 10.05
CA ARG A 45 16.14 3.24 9.10
C ARG A 45 15.82 2.74 7.70
N ILE A 46 14.95 3.45 7.02
CA ILE A 46 14.64 3.22 5.61
C ILE A 46 15.23 4.30 4.71
N VAL A 47 15.53 3.93 3.47
CA VAL A 47 16.08 4.78 2.42
C VAL A 47 15.15 4.74 1.21
N PHE A 48 14.88 5.90 0.63
CA PHE A 48 14.03 6.06 -0.55
C PHE A 48 14.87 6.18 -1.82
N THR A 49 14.19 6.02 -2.96
CA THR A 49 14.80 6.08 -4.30
C THR A 49 15.45 7.43 -4.64
N ASP A 50 14.98 8.53 -4.04
CA ASP A 50 15.57 9.86 -4.16
C ASP A 50 16.82 10.08 -3.28
N GLY A 51 17.22 9.06 -2.50
CA GLY A 51 18.33 9.10 -1.57
C GLY A 51 18.02 9.70 -0.19
N SER A 52 16.81 10.24 0.00
CA SER A 52 16.33 10.63 1.32
C SER A 52 16.15 9.40 2.22
N TRP A 53 16.09 9.61 3.54
CA TRP A 53 15.95 8.52 4.50
C TRP A 53 15.11 8.95 5.69
N ALA A 54 14.48 7.97 6.33
CA ALA A 54 13.67 8.16 7.52
C ALA A 54 14.03 7.17 8.61
N ARG A 55 13.74 7.55 9.85
CA ARG A 55 13.50 6.61 10.93
C ARG A 55 12.00 6.40 11.05
N THR A 56 11.56 5.14 11.04
CA THR A 56 10.14 4.81 11.14
C THR A 56 9.80 4.42 12.55
N ASP A 57 8.65 4.90 13.05
CA ASP A 57 8.12 4.62 14.37
C ASP A 57 6.60 4.46 14.30
N LEU A 58 6.04 3.64 15.20
CA LEU A 58 4.59 3.50 15.34
C LEU A 58 4.12 4.53 16.37
N ILE A 59 3.46 5.58 15.89
CA ILE A 59 3.00 6.68 16.74
C ILE A 59 1.93 6.13 17.70
N ARG A 60 2.05 6.49 18.98
CA ARG A 60 1.07 6.17 20.02
C ARG A 60 0.39 7.44 20.50
N LEU A 61 -0.93 7.47 20.41
CA LEU A 61 -1.78 8.49 21.03
C LEU A 61 -2.46 7.88 22.26
N ASN A 62 -2.61 8.64 23.34
CA ASN A 62 -3.40 8.21 24.49
C ASN A 62 -4.90 8.17 24.11
N PRO A 63 -5.67 7.11 24.46
CA PRO A 63 -5.33 5.98 25.34
C PRO A 63 -4.88 4.69 24.63
N ASN A 64 -3.69 4.71 24.02
CA ASN A 64 -3.06 3.59 23.28
C ASN A 64 -3.60 3.34 21.86
N VAL A 65 -3.97 4.41 21.17
CA VAL A 65 -4.28 4.39 19.73
C VAL A 65 -2.97 4.36 18.94
N HIS A 66 -2.76 3.29 18.19
CA HIS A 66 -1.64 3.17 17.24
C HIS A 66 -1.94 3.97 15.97
N ALA A 67 -0.91 4.63 15.43
CA ALA A 67 -1.07 5.46 14.25
C ALA A 67 0.22 5.55 13.41
N TYR A 68 0.05 5.83 12.13
CA TYR A 68 1.14 6.08 11.19
C TYR A 68 1.13 7.52 10.71
N SER A 69 2.30 8.05 10.36
CA SER A 69 2.41 9.40 9.78
C SER A 69 1.78 9.46 8.39
N LEU A 70 0.98 10.50 8.13
CA LEU A 70 0.44 10.85 6.82
C LEU A 70 1.23 11.99 6.14
N ASP A 71 2.28 12.48 6.79
CA ASP A 71 3.14 13.53 6.25
C ASP A 71 4.59 13.30 6.67
N PHE A 72 5.43 13.00 5.67
CA PHE A 72 6.87 12.85 5.84
C PHE A 72 7.57 14.10 6.39
N THR A 73 7.05 15.29 6.10
CA THR A 73 7.64 16.57 6.53
C THR A 73 7.09 17.07 7.87
N GLY A 74 6.03 16.43 8.37
CA GLY A 74 5.38 16.81 9.60
C GLY A 74 6.28 16.61 10.81
N VAL A 75 6.15 17.49 11.80
CA VAL A 75 6.96 17.43 13.03
C VAL A 75 6.18 16.81 14.19
N ALA A 76 6.90 16.10 15.06
CA ALA A 76 6.33 15.65 16.33
C ALA A 76 6.20 16.83 17.30
N PRO A 77 5.12 16.90 18.09
CA PRO A 77 4.96 17.94 19.09
C PRO A 77 5.96 17.78 20.24
N GLN A 78 6.47 18.91 20.74
CA GLN A 78 7.40 18.95 21.87
C GLN A 78 6.69 18.90 23.24
N HIS A 79 5.41 19.28 23.26
CA HIS A 79 4.54 19.29 24.43
C HIS A 79 3.31 18.42 24.17
N PRO A 80 2.60 17.96 25.22
CA PRO A 80 1.36 17.22 25.04
C PRO A 80 0.39 17.96 24.13
N SER A 81 0.01 17.35 23.00
CA SER A 81 -0.84 17.97 21.98
C SER A 81 -2.11 17.16 21.79
N HIS A 82 -3.24 17.85 21.74
CA HIS A 82 -4.54 17.21 21.53
C HIS A 82 -4.79 16.96 20.05
N TYR A 83 -5.30 15.77 19.76
CA TYR A 83 -5.69 15.31 18.45
C TYR A 83 -7.20 15.07 18.44
N ARG A 84 -7.87 15.51 17.38
CA ARG A 84 -9.26 15.13 17.07
C ARG A 84 -9.29 14.14 15.92
N VAL A 85 -10.34 13.32 15.88
CA VAL A 85 -10.64 12.50 14.70
C VAL A 85 -11.16 13.42 13.59
N ASP A 86 -10.66 13.21 12.38
CA ASP A 86 -11.04 13.91 11.16
C ASP A 86 -10.98 12.95 9.96
N THR A 87 -11.36 13.42 8.78
CA THR A 87 -11.35 12.62 7.54
C THR A 87 -10.12 12.89 6.69
N TRP A 88 -9.77 11.94 5.81
CA TRP A 88 -8.73 12.11 4.80
C TRP A 88 -8.87 13.40 3.99
N SER A 89 -10.11 13.78 3.64
CA SER A 89 -10.41 14.96 2.84
C SER A 89 -10.14 16.28 3.56
N ALA A 90 -10.04 16.28 4.89
CA ALA A 90 -9.70 17.46 5.67
C ALA A 90 -8.21 17.83 5.56
N LEU A 91 -7.35 16.90 5.10
CA LEU A 91 -5.92 17.11 4.96
C LEU A 91 -5.60 17.80 3.63
N PRO A 92 -5.09 19.04 3.60
CA PRO A 92 -4.94 19.82 2.37
C PRO A 92 -4.11 19.13 1.27
N HIS A 93 -3.04 18.43 1.65
CA HIS A 93 -2.16 17.72 0.70
C HIS A 93 -2.74 16.40 0.20
N LEU A 94 -3.78 15.87 0.86
CA LEU A 94 -4.40 14.59 0.51
C LEU A 94 -5.83 14.71 0.00
N ARG A 95 -6.48 15.88 0.12
CA ARG A 95 -7.89 16.08 -0.27
C ARG A 95 -8.20 15.70 -1.72
N THR A 96 -7.23 15.88 -2.63
CA THR A 96 -7.36 15.50 -4.05
C THR A 96 -6.72 14.15 -4.37
N SER A 97 -6.11 13.49 -3.38
CA SER A 97 -5.45 12.20 -3.55
C SER A 97 -6.50 11.09 -3.57
N GLY A 98 -6.64 10.43 -4.72
CA GLY A 98 -7.48 9.22 -4.87
C GLY A 98 -6.89 7.97 -4.21
N HIS A 99 -5.99 8.12 -3.25
CA HIS A 99 -5.26 7.00 -2.63
C HIS A 99 -5.79 6.57 -1.25
N GLU A 100 -6.82 7.23 -0.71
CA GLU A 100 -7.38 6.90 0.60
C GLU A 100 -7.69 5.40 0.74
N ALA A 101 -8.33 4.81 -0.28
CA ALA A 101 -8.69 3.39 -0.26
C ALA A 101 -7.47 2.46 -0.23
N LYS A 102 -6.37 2.83 -0.89
CA LYS A 102 -5.11 2.05 -0.84
C LYS A 102 -4.48 2.13 0.56
N VAL A 103 -4.52 3.30 1.18
CA VAL A 103 -3.99 3.48 2.54
C VAL A 103 -4.85 2.77 3.58
N ASP A 104 -6.19 2.84 3.48
CA ASP A 104 -7.09 2.05 4.33
C ASP A 104 -6.81 0.55 4.21
N TRP A 105 -6.68 0.04 2.97
CA TRP A 105 -6.32 -1.36 2.74
C TRP A 105 -5.00 -1.72 3.44
N ILE A 106 -3.96 -0.88 3.27
CA ILE A 106 -2.66 -1.11 3.91
C ILE A 106 -2.82 -1.18 5.43
N LEU A 107 -3.51 -0.23 6.06
CA LEU A 107 -3.66 -0.18 7.52
C LEU A 107 -4.34 -1.45 8.08
N ARG A 108 -5.37 -1.96 7.40
CA ARG A 108 -6.11 -3.16 7.82
C ARG A 108 -5.33 -4.47 7.62
N HIS A 109 -4.41 -4.48 6.65
CA HIS A 109 -3.67 -5.67 6.24
C HIS A 109 -2.18 -5.61 6.63
N SER A 110 -1.83 -4.74 7.58
CA SER A 110 -0.47 -4.57 8.07
C SER A 110 -0.44 -4.49 9.59
N PHE A 111 0.75 -4.28 10.14
CA PHE A 111 0.93 -4.15 11.59
C PHE A 111 0.35 -2.81 12.08
N PRO A 112 -0.32 -2.74 13.24
CA PRO A 112 -0.57 -3.81 14.21
C PRO A 112 -1.89 -4.58 14.01
N MET A 113 -2.69 -4.26 12.99
CA MET A 113 -3.95 -4.97 12.72
C MET A 113 -3.74 -6.46 12.40
N ARG A 114 -2.55 -6.79 11.86
CA ARG A 114 -2.06 -8.15 11.63
C ARG A 114 -0.78 -8.38 12.42
N CYS A 115 -0.68 -9.52 13.09
CA CYS A 115 0.54 -9.87 13.82
C CYS A 115 1.67 -10.23 12.84
N THR A 116 2.92 -10.09 13.28
CA THR A 116 4.09 -10.34 12.42
C THR A 116 4.18 -11.77 11.90
N ALA A 117 3.70 -12.75 12.66
CA ALA A 117 3.64 -14.15 12.24
C ALA A 117 2.65 -14.36 11.08
N GLU A 118 1.45 -13.75 11.18
CA GLU A 118 0.44 -13.79 10.12
C GLU A 118 0.94 -13.10 8.85
N LEU A 119 1.51 -11.89 8.98
CA LEU A 119 2.12 -11.17 7.86
C LEU A 119 3.22 -11.98 7.19
N SER A 120 4.10 -12.59 7.98
CA SER A 120 5.19 -13.40 7.45
C SER A 120 4.68 -14.61 6.67
N ARG A 121 3.60 -15.24 7.13
CA ARG A 121 2.95 -16.34 6.40
C ARG A 121 2.38 -15.83 5.07
N GLN A 122 1.58 -14.77 5.08
CA GLN A 122 0.94 -14.21 3.87
C GLN A 122 1.96 -13.76 2.83
N VAL A 123 3.05 -13.13 3.26
CA VAL A 123 4.13 -12.68 2.36
C VAL A 123 4.86 -13.87 1.72
N ARG A 124 5.08 -14.97 2.47
CA ARG A 124 5.65 -16.21 1.91
C ARG A 124 4.69 -16.91 0.93
N GLU A 125 3.41 -16.99 1.27
CA GLU A 125 2.36 -17.55 0.40
C GLU A 125 2.25 -16.76 -0.91
N ALA A 126 2.47 -15.45 -0.87
CA ALA A 126 2.55 -14.61 -2.05
C ALA A 126 3.87 -14.74 -2.86
N GLY A 127 4.79 -15.61 -2.44
CA GLY A 127 6.03 -15.94 -3.16
C GLY A 127 7.24 -15.07 -2.83
N TYR A 128 7.18 -14.20 -1.82
CA TYR A 128 8.32 -13.37 -1.45
C TYR A 128 9.30 -14.12 -0.53
N PRO A 129 10.63 -14.02 -0.76
CA PRO A 129 11.63 -14.82 -0.04
C PRO A 129 12.00 -14.19 1.32
N LEU A 130 11.25 -14.51 2.38
CA LEU A 130 11.57 -14.07 3.75
C LEU A 130 12.58 -14.94 4.50
N GLY A 131 12.89 -16.12 3.97
CA GLY A 131 13.58 -17.17 4.72
C GLY A 131 12.73 -17.73 5.88
N PRO A 132 13.35 -18.50 6.79
CA PRO A 132 12.63 -19.20 7.85
C PRO A 132 12.18 -18.27 8.99
N ALA A 133 12.89 -17.15 9.21
CA ALA A 133 12.57 -16.22 10.28
C ALA A 133 11.37 -15.32 9.90
N ASN A 134 10.51 -15.02 10.87
CA ASN A 134 9.43 -14.06 10.69
C ASN A 134 9.95 -12.63 10.60
N ILE A 135 9.15 -11.75 10.01
CA ILE A 135 9.31 -10.30 10.04
C ILE A 135 9.25 -9.85 11.50
N ASN A 136 10.14 -8.95 11.91
CA ASN A 136 10.11 -8.34 13.23
C ASN A 136 9.18 -7.12 13.25
N GLU A 137 8.74 -6.68 14.43
CA GLU A 137 7.84 -5.52 14.54
C GLU A 137 8.43 -4.25 13.91
N HIS A 138 9.73 -3.97 14.11
CA HIS A 138 10.40 -2.83 13.48
C HIS A 138 10.33 -2.88 11.95
N GLU A 139 10.59 -4.05 11.37
CA GLU A 139 10.56 -4.26 9.92
C GLU A 139 9.12 -4.11 9.39
N ALA A 140 8.12 -4.59 10.14
CA ALA A 140 6.72 -4.45 9.79
C ALA A 140 6.25 -2.99 9.82
N ILE A 141 6.61 -2.25 10.88
CA ILE A 141 6.33 -0.81 11.02
C ILE A 141 7.00 -0.05 9.87
N ALA A 142 8.27 -0.35 9.57
CA ALA A 142 9.03 0.30 8.52
C ALA A 142 8.41 0.11 7.13
N ALA A 143 8.05 -1.12 6.78
CA ALA A 143 7.43 -1.43 5.50
C ALA A 143 6.04 -0.77 5.37
N THR A 144 5.25 -0.80 6.44
CA THR A 144 3.91 -0.19 6.49
C THR A 144 3.99 1.32 6.31
N GLN A 145 4.86 1.99 7.08
CA GLN A 145 5.04 3.44 6.99
C GLN A 145 5.56 3.86 5.61
N ALA A 146 6.49 3.10 5.02
CA ALA A 146 6.97 3.34 3.66
C ALA A 146 5.86 3.20 2.61
N ALA A 147 5.00 2.18 2.74
CA ALA A 147 3.88 1.97 1.84
C ALA A 147 2.87 3.13 1.92
N ILE A 148 2.59 3.64 3.12
CA ILE A 148 1.74 4.82 3.32
C ILE A 148 2.36 6.06 2.67
N TRP A 149 3.65 6.33 2.90
CA TRP A 149 4.33 7.51 2.36
C TRP A 149 4.48 7.51 0.83
N LEU A 150 4.45 6.34 0.18
CA LEU A 150 4.33 6.30 -1.29
C LEU A 150 3.04 7.01 -1.74
N PHE A 151 1.91 6.77 -1.06
CA PHE A 151 0.60 7.28 -1.46
C PHE A 151 0.29 8.68 -0.93
N THR A 152 0.88 9.07 0.20
CA THR A 152 0.66 10.38 0.83
C THR A 152 1.69 11.43 0.43
N ASN A 153 2.92 11.02 0.13
CA ASN A 153 4.05 11.93 -0.12
C ASN A 153 4.81 11.63 -1.43
N GLY A 154 4.46 10.56 -2.16
CA GLY A 154 5.17 10.17 -3.39
C GLY A 154 6.54 9.54 -3.15
N LEU A 155 6.86 9.13 -1.91
CA LEU A 155 8.17 8.60 -1.55
C LEU A 155 8.24 7.09 -1.77
N ALA A 156 8.88 6.69 -2.87
CA ALA A 156 9.10 5.28 -3.18
C ALA A 156 10.31 4.72 -2.40
N LEU A 157 10.09 3.63 -1.66
CA LEU A 157 11.14 2.91 -0.95
C LEU A 157 12.17 2.39 -1.95
N ASP A 158 13.46 2.48 -1.63
CA ASP A 158 14.48 1.87 -2.47
C ASP A 158 14.44 0.34 -2.34
N THR A 159 13.89 -0.30 -3.37
CA THR A 159 13.76 -1.76 -3.49
C THR A 159 14.74 -2.33 -4.51
N ARG A 160 15.75 -1.56 -4.94
CA ARG A 160 16.70 -2.00 -5.95
C ARG A 160 17.68 -3.04 -5.36
N PRO A 161 17.84 -4.21 -6.00
CA PRO A 161 18.86 -5.16 -5.59
C PRO A 161 20.27 -4.62 -5.84
N LEU A 162 21.13 -4.70 -4.83
CA LEU A 162 22.53 -4.22 -4.87
C LEU A 162 23.44 -5.05 -5.77
N ASN A 163 23.01 -6.25 -6.16
CA ASN A 163 23.73 -7.12 -7.10
C ASN A 163 23.35 -6.90 -8.56
N VAL A 164 22.49 -5.91 -8.86
CA VAL A 164 22.08 -5.55 -10.22
C VAL A 164 22.78 -4.25 -10.65
N PRO A 165 23.68 -4.32 -11.66
CA PRO A 165 24.37 -3.14 -12.18
C PRO A 165 23.42 -2.03 -12.64
N VAL A 166 23.79 -0.77 -12.40
CA VAL A 166 23.12 0.44 -12.96
C VAL A 166 23.44 0.65 -14.42
N ALA A 167 24.63 0.25 -14.85
CA ALA A 167 25.04 0.32 -16.24
C ALA A 167 25.90 -0.88 -16.62
N VAL A 168 25.76 -1.31 -17.88
CA VAL A 168 26.54 -2.40 -18.47
C VAL A 168 27.11 -1.91 -19.79
N HIS A 169 28.44 -1.83 -19.86
CA HIS A 169 29.15 -1.35 -21.03
C HIS A 169 29.92 -2.51 -21.67
N ARG A 170 29.59 -2.82 -22.93
CA ARG A 170 30.33 -3.80 -23.72
C ARG A 170 31.36 -3.05 -24.56
N SER A 171 32.64 -3.25 -24.24
CA SER A 171 33.73 -2.68 -25.04
C SER A 171 34.03 -3.56 -26.24
N PRO A 172 34.67 -3.05 -27.31
CA PRO A 172 35.21 -3.89 -28.37
C PRO A 172 36.14 -4.97 -27.78
N GLY A 173 35.86 -6.24 -28.10
CA GLY A 173 36.57 -7.39 -27.54
C GLY A 173 35.83 -8.10 -26.39
N PRO A 174 36.49 -9.05 -25.71
CA PRO A 174 35.87 -9.93 -24.72
C PRO A 174 35.77 -9.30 -23.32
N VAL A 175 35.41 -8.01 -23.26
CA VAL A 175 35.35 -7.22 -22.01
C VAL A 175 33.95 -6.64 -21.80
N ILE A 176 33.38 -6.92 -20.63
CA ILE A 176 32.12 -6.32 -20.18
C ILE A 176 32.35 -5.63 -18.85
N THR A 177 32.03 -4.33 -18.80
CA THR A 177 32.13 -3.50 -17.60
C THR A 177 30.76 -3.29 -16.99
N PHE A 178 30.69 -3.37 -15.67
CA PHE A 178 29.50 -3.26 -14.84
C PHE A 178 29.72 -2.13 -13.84
N GLU A 179 28.81 -1.17 -13.84
CA GLU A 179 28.73 -0.14 -12.82
C GLU A 179 27.60 -0.49 -11.87
N PHE A 180 27.84 -0.39 -10.57
CA PHE A 180 26.84 -0.62 -9.54
C PHE A 180 26.43 0.68 -8.87
N ASP A 181 25.22 0.68 -8.31
CA ASP A 181 24.80 1.74 -7.41
C ASP A 181 25.50 1.57 -6.06
N GLY A 182 26.42 2.48 -5.74
CA GLY A 182 27.28 2.38 -4.57
C GLY A 182 28.46 1.45 -4.78
N ALA A 183 28.87 0.72 -3.73
CA ALA A 183 30.09 -0.08 -3.72
C ALA A 183 29.82 -1.47 -3.12
N PRO A 184 29.04 -2.33 -3.80
CA PRO A 184 28.71 -3.65 -3.28
C PRO A 184 29.95 -4.54 -3.24
N GLN A 185 30.06 -5.33 -2.18
CA GLN A 185 31.04 -6.40 -2.08
C GLN A 185 30.48 -7.66 -2.76
N LEU A 186 31.16 -8.14 -3.81
CA LEU A 186 30.73 -9.33 -4.55
C LEU A 186 31.37 -10.60 -3.97
N GLY A 187 30.54 -11.61 -3.69
CA GLY A 187 30.95 -12.94 -3.26
C GLY A 187 31.02 -13.95 -4.41
N GLY A 188 30.62 -13.57 -5.62
CA GLY A 188 30.66 -14.46 -6.78
C GLY A 188 29.98 -13.88 -8.01
N TYR A 189 30.16 -14.56 -9.14
CA TYR A 189 29.44 -14.29 -10.38
C TYR A 189 29.04 -15.58 -11.08
N SER A 190 28.00 -15.51 -11.91
CA SER A 190 27.71 -16.54 -12.92
C SER A 190 27.55 -15.89 -14.28
N ALA A 191 28.10 -16.52 -15.31
CA ALA A 191 28.11 -16.01 -16.67
C ALA A 191 27.71 -17.10 -17.66
N TRP A 192 26.92 -16.74 -18.65
CA TRP A 192 26.68 -17.54 -19.84
C TRP A 192 27.77 -17.22 -20.86
N ILE A 193 28.52 -18.25 -21.24
CA ILE A 193 29.69 -18.12 -22.11
C ILE A 193 29.49 -19.06 -23.29
N ALA A 194 29.78 -18.57 -24.49
CA ALA A 194 29.83 -19.35 -25.73
C ALA A 194 31.18 -19.11 -26.42
N SER A 195 31.88 -20.19 -26.76
CA SER A 195 33.18 -20.15 -27.44
C SER A 195 33.48 -21.45 -28.18
N HIS A 196 34.19 -21.38 -29.30
CA HIS A 196 34.69 -22.56 -30.03
C HIS A 196 36.02 -23.09 -29.48
N ALA A 197 36.66 -22.33 -28.60
CA ALA A 197 37.93 -22.67 -27.96
C ALA A 197 37.84 -22.52 -26.43
N GLY A 198 38.85 -23.03 -25.72
CA GLY A 198 38.97 -22.83 -24.28
C GLY A 198 39.03 -21.33 -23.94
N VAL A 199 38.36 -20.94 -22.86
CA VAL A 199 38.27 -19.54 -22.41
C VAL A 199 38.68 -19.43 -20.97
N THR A 200 39.54 -18.45 -20.66
CA THR A 200 39.80 -18.03 -19.29
C THR A 200 39.09 -16.71 -19.02
N VAL A 201 38.24 -16.69 -18.00
CA VAL A 201 37.51 -15.50 -17.55
C VAL A 201 38.07 -15.02 -16.22
N LYS A 202 38.34 -13.72 -16.12
CA LYS A 202 38.75 -13.05 -14.88
C LYS A 202 37.84 -11.89 -14.53
N LEU A 203 37.61 -11.69 -13.24
CA LEU A 203 36.94 -10.50 -12.71
C LEU A 203 37.99 -9.47 -12.29
N GLN A 204 37.76 -8.22 -12.66
CA GLN A 204 38.56 -7.08 -12.22
C GLN A 204 37.67 -6.07 -11.49
N LYS A 205 38.27 -5.30 -10.58
CA LYS A 205 37.61 -4.30 -9.72
C LYS A 205 38.26 -2.93 -9.89
N SER A 206 37.48 -1.86 -9.77
CA SER A 206 37.94 -0.47 -9.89
C SER A 206 37.12 0.49 -9.04
N ALA A 207 37.78 1.48 -8.44
CA ALA A 207 37.12 2.55 -7.69
C ALA A 207 36.64 3.70 -8.58
N ASN A 208 37.35 3.98 -9.69
CA ASN A 208 37.14 5.12 -10.57
C ASN A 208 36.67 4.74 -11.98
N GLY A 209 36.64 3.45 -12.32
CA GLY A 209 36.28 2.97 -13.66
C GLY A 209 37.38 3.13 -14.70
N VAL A 210 38.60 3.50 -14.27
CA VAL A 210 39.76 3.73 -15.13
C VAL A 210 40.87 2.75 -14.77
N ASP A 211 41.23 2.68 -13.48
CA ASP A 211 42.29 1.81 -12.97
C ASP A 211 41.70 0.49 -12.48
N TYR A 212 42.07 -0.62 -13.13
CA TYR A 212 41.50 -1.93 -12.85
C TYR A 212 42.54 -2.90 -12.30
N HIS A 213 42.13 -3.62 -11.26
CA HIS A 213 42.95 -4.66 -10.62
C HIS A 213 42.24 -6.01 -10.66
N ASP A 214 43.01 -7.09 -10.83
CA ASP A 214 42.50 -8.46 -10.76
C ASP A 214 41.88 -8.75 -9.38
N VAL A 215 40.72 -9.41 -9.39
CA VAL A 215 40.12 -9.98 -8.18
C VAL A 215 40.77 -11.34 -7.94
N SER A 216 41.45 -11.49 -6.80
CA SER A 216 42.08 -12.75 -6.39
C SER A 216 41.08 -13.91 -6.39
N GLY A 217 41.48 -15.05 -6.95
CA GLY A 217 40.64 -16.25 -7.01
C GLY A 217 39.42 -16.15 -7.93
N SER A 218 39.31 -15.13 -8.78
CA SER A 218 38.18 -14.96 -9.72
C SER A 218 38.35 -15.66 -11.07
N GLU A 219 39.52 -16.22 -11.33
CA GLU A 219 39.83 -16.92 -12.58
C GLU A 219 38.97 -18.18 -12.74
N LEU A 220 38.41 -18.34 -13.93
CA LEU A 220 37.54 -19.43 -14.32
C LEU A 220 37.91 -19.89 -15.73
N THR A 221 38.34 -21.15 -15.86
CA THR A 221 38.63 -21.78 -17.15
C THR A 221 37.41 -22.56 -17.62
N VAL A 222 37.01 -22.33 -18.86
CA VAL A 222 35.81 -22.88 -19.49
C VAL A 222 36.23 -23.64 -20.76
N ALA A 223 35.77 -24.88 -20.88
CA ALA A 223 35.97 -25.69 -22.07
C ALA A 223 35.16 -25.14 -23.26
N PRO A 224 35.52 -25.48 -24.51
CA PRO A 224 34.72 -25.12 -25.68
C PRO A 224 33.25 -25.53 -25.54
N GLY A 225 32.36 -24.71 -26.09
CA GLY A 225 30.91 -24.93 -26.07
C GLY A 225 30.15 -23.72 -25.54
N ARG A 226 28.87 -23.94 -25.22
CA ARG A 226 27.96 -22.95 -24.65
C ARG A 226 27.38 -23.45 -23.35
N GLY A 227 27.50 -22.66 -22.28
CA GLY A 227 27.01 -23.07 -20.97
C GLY A 227 26.97 -21.95 -19.94
N ARG A 228 26.32 -22.24 -18.82
CA ARG A 228 26.35 -21.39 -17.62
C ARG A 228 27.48 -21.84 -16.72
N HIS A 229 28.35 -20.91 -16.37
CA HIS A 229 29.47 -21.17 -15.47
C HIS A 229 29.40 -20.23 -14.26
N GLN A 230 29.81 -20.72 -13.10
CA GLN A 230 29.74 -19.98 -11.84
C GLN A 230 31.11 -19.98 -11.15
N ARG A 231 31.47 -18.84 -10.58
CA ARG A 231 32.64 -18.69 -9.72
C ARG A 231 32.26 -18.04 -8.39
N THR A 232 32.60 -18.71 -7.30
CA THR A 232 32.56 -18.15 -5.95
C THR A 232 33.89 -17.47 -5.64
N LEU A 233 33.84 -16.33 -4.95
CA LEU A 233 35.01 -15.56 -4.53
C LEU A 233 35.23 -15.76 -3.03
N GLY A 234 36.49 -15.76 -2.60
CA GLY A 234 36.81 -15.83 -1.16
C GLY A 234 36.32 -14.58 -0.44
N GLU A 235 35.99 -14.72 0.85
CA GLU A 235 35.65 -13.57 1.69
C GLU A 235 36.75 -12.51 1.63
N GLY A 236 36.36 -11.25 1.47
CA GLY A 236 37.31 -10.14 1.36
C GLY A 236 37.93 -9.91 -0.02
N SER A 237 37.77 -10.82 -1.01
CA SER A 237 38.41 -10.67 -2.35
C SER A 237 38.05 -9.38 -3.07
N THR A 238 36.83 -8.88 -2.81
CA THR A 238 36.28 -7.65 -3.38
C THR A 238 36.13 -6.54 -2.35
N LEU A 239 36.71 -6.68 -1.15
CA LEU A 239 36.69 -5.64 -0.11
C LEU A 239 37.58 -4.47 -0.53
N SER A 240 37.06 -3.25 -0.39
CA SER A 240 37.79 -1.99 -0.55
C SER A 240 38.06 -1.31 0.78
N SER A 241 37.12 -1.42 1.72
CA SER A 241 37.27 -0.90 3.07
C SER A 241 36.39 -1.70 4.04
N SER A 242 36.90 -1.93 5.25
CA SER A 242 36.12 -2.40 6.39
C SER A 242 35.87 -1.24 7.35
N SER A 243 34.67 -1.18 7.92
CA SER A 243 34.34 -0.25 9.00
C SER A 243 33.74 -1.04 10.16
N HIS A 244 34.17 -0.74 11.40
CA HIS A 244 33.59 -1.38 12.58
C HIS A 244 32.06 -1.17 12.61
N GLY A 245 31.29 -2.26 12.68
CA GLY A 245 29.83 -2.23 12.82
C GLY A 245 29.01 -2.02 11.53
N ARG A 246 29.63 -1.83 10.36
CA ARG A 246 28.95 -1.85 9.05
C ARG A 246 29.66 -2.84 8.14
N GLY A 247 28.90 -3.70 7.46
CA GLY A 247 29.43 -4.72 6.54
C GLY A 247 30.44 -4.14 5.54
N GLY A 248 31.36 -4.99 5.06
CA GLY A 248 32.42 -4.60 4.14
C GLY A 248 31.89 -3.87 2.90
N ARG A 249 32.57 -2.80 2.48
CA ARG A 249 32.32 -2.14 1.20
C ARG A 249 33.19 -2.77 0.11
N GLY A 250 32.63 -2.94 -1.08
CA GLY A 250 33.37 -3.36 -2.27
C GLY A 250 33.66 -2.20 -3.20
N TYR A 251 33.48 -2.40 -4.51
CA TYR A 251 33.83 -1.42 -5.54
C TYR A 251 32.61 -1.03 -6.35
N ARG A 252 32.61 0.18 -6.91
CA ARG A 252 31.54 0.66 -7.80
C ARG A 252 31.61 0.00 -9.17
N TYR A 253 32.83 -0.23 -9.67
CA TYR A 253 33.05 -0.75 -11.01
C TYR A 253 33.68 -2.14 -10.95
N TYR A 254 33.11 -3.06 -11.73
CA TYR A 254 33.68 -4.37 -11.98
C TYR A 254 33.73 -4.60 -13.49
N ARG A 255 34.67 -5.41 -13.96
CA ARG A 255 34.63 -5.88 -15.35
C ARG A 255 35.03 -7.34 -15.46
N LEU A 256 34.36 -8.06 -16.35
CA LEU A 256 34.76 -9.40 -16.76
C LEU A 256 35.60 -9.30 -18.01
N VAL A 257 36.77 -9.93 -17.98
CA VAL A 257 37.70 -10.05 -19.10
C VAL A 257 37.80 -11.53 -19.45
N ALA A 258 37.30 -11.91 -20.62
CA ALA A 258 37.51 -13.24 -21.16
C ALA A 258 38.72 -13.23 -22.11
N ARG A 259 39.49 -14.31 -22.14
CA ARG A 259 40.64 -14.50 -23.02
C ARG A 259 40.55 -15.89 -23.62
N SER A 260 40.85 -15.99 -24.91
CA SER A 260 40.97 -17.25 -25.63
C SER A 260 42.05 -17.11 -26.69
N ASP A 261 42.72 -18.21 -27.02
CA ASP A 261 43.89 -18.20 -27.90
C ASP A 261 43.52 -18.15 -29.39
N SER A 262 42.28 -18.50 -29.76
CA SER A 262 41.87 -18.70 -31.15
C SER A 262 40.49 -18.17 -31.54
N ASP A 263 39.70 -17.66 -30.60
CA ASP A 263 38.35 -17.11 -30.86
C ASP A 263 38.05 -15.91 -29.94
N ILE A 264 37.06 -15.08 -30.28
CA ILE A 264 36.55 -14.03 -29.39
C ILE A 264 35.36 -14.61 -28.61
N PRO A 265 35.53 -14.97 -27.32
CA PRO A 265 34.47 -15.58 -26.55
C PRO A 265 33.30 -14.61 -26.36
N ARG A 266 32.07 -15.12 -26.49
CA ARG A 266 30.86 -14.34 -26.26
C ARG A 266 30.38 -14.53 -24.83
N ILE A 267 30.44 -13.45 -24.05
CA ILE A 267 29.78 -13.38 -22.74
C ILE A 267 28.37 -12.82 -22.95
N GLU A 268 27.36 -13.61 -22.59
CA GLU A 268 25.95 -13.24 -22.77
C GLU A 268 25.39 -12.55 -21.51
N HIS A 269 24.75 -13.33 -20.64
CA HIS A 269 24.15 -12.85 -19.40
C HIS A 269 25.08 -13.10 -18.22
N VAL A 270 25.22 -12.10 -17.36
CA VAL A 270 26.05 -12.15 -16.15
C VAL A 270 25.20 -11.74 -14.96
N SER A 271 25.27 -12.53 -13.89
CA SER A 271 24.64 -12.25 -12.62
C SER A 271 25.64 -12.33 -11.48
N PHE A 272 25.40 -11.55 -10.42
CA PHE A 272 26.33 -11.40 -9.31
C PHE A 272 25.69 -11.86 -8.00
N ARG A 273 26.55 -12.36 -7.11
CA ARG A 273 26.21 -12.71 -5.73
C ARG A 273 26.96 -11.75 -4.80
N LEU A 274 26.28 -11.25 -3.76
CA LEU A 274 26.91 -10.39 -2.77
C LEU A 274 27.63 -11.21 -1.70
N THR A 275 28.61 -10.58 -1.06
CA THR A 275 29.17 -11.08 0.20
C THR A 275 28.25 -10.62 1.34
N GLY A 276 27.62 -11.57 2.04
CA GLY A 276 26.67 -11.30 3.12
C GLY A 276 25.21 -11.50 2.73
N ALA A 277 24.31 -11.29 3.71
CA ALA A 277 22.90 -11.64 3.58
C ALA A 277 21.98 -10.49 3.10
N ARG A 278 22.48 -9.25 2.98
CA ARG A 278 21.66 -8.09 2.58
C ARG A 278 21.68 -7.91 1.07
N HIS A 279 20.51 -7.96 0.44
CA HIS A 279 20.36 -7.79 -1.00
C HIS A 279 19.96 -6.38 -1.40
N HIS A 280 19.38 -5.61 -0.48
CA HIS A 280 18.91 -4.24 -0.72
C HIS A 280 19.59 -3.25 0.24
N ARG A 281 19.43 -1.94 -0.04
CA ARG A 281 19.83 -0.88 0.91
C ARG A 281 19.02 -0.94 2.20
N ASN A 282 17.73 -1.20 2.05
CA ASN A 282 16.79 -1.49 3.12
C ASN A 282 16.90 -2.97 3.55
N ALA A 283 16.40 -3.32 4.72
CA ALA A 283 16.30 -4.74 5.11
C ALA A 283 15.45 -5.52 4.10
N ASP A 284 15.89 -6.72 3.71
CA ASP A 284 15.20 -7.51 2.68
C ASP A 284 13.74 -7.79 3.05
N LYS A 285 13.48 -8.09 4.32
CA LYS A 285 12.11 -8.30 4.82
C LYS A 285 11.23 -7.05 4.72
N VAL A 286 11.80 -5.85 4.94
CA VAL A 286 11.10 -4.57 4.75
C VAL A 286 10.72 -4.39 3.28
N VAL A 287 11.66 -4.65 2.36
CA VAL A 287 11.42 -4.56 0.90
C VAL A 287 10.34 -5.55 0.46
N HIS A 288 10.40 -6.79 0.94
CA HIS A 288 9.43 -7.83 0.59
C HIS A 288 8.02 -7.52 1.10
N LEU A 289 7.89 -7.10 2.36
CA LEU A 289 6.59 -6.70 2.91
C LEU A 289 6.06 -5.44 2.22
N TYR A 290 6.90 -4.44 1.95
CA TYR A 290 6.51 -3.24 1.21
C TYR A 290 5.94 -3.60 -0.17
N ASN A 291 6.67 -4.39 -0.96
CA ASN A 291 6.21 -4.81 -2.29
C ASN A 291 4.92 -5.65 -2.22
N TYR A 292 4.80 -6.53 -1.22
CA TYR A 292 3.56 -7.28 -0.97
C TYR A 292 2.38 -6.35 -0.71
N LEU A 293 2.52 -5.39 0.21
CA LEU A 293 1.46 -4.45 0.57
C LEU A 293 1.00 -3.63 -0.64
N LEU A 294 1.94 -3.13 -1.45
CA LEU A 294 1.60 -2.37 -2.66
C LEU A 294 0.87 -3.21 -3.71
N ALA A 295 1.35 -4.43 -3.96
CA ALA A 295 0.75 -5.32 -4.95
C ALA A 295 -0.70 -5.67 -4.58
N GLN A 296 -0.94 -5.95 -3.29
CA GLN A 296 -2.27 -6.32 -2.81
C GLN A 296 -3.21 -5.11 -2.68
N ALA A 297 -2.73 -3.96 -2.21
CA ALA A 297 -3.51 -2.71 -2.18
C ALA A 297 -3.99 -2.31 -3.59
N GLY A 298 -3.14 -2.49 -4.61
CA GLY A 298 -3.50 -2.27 -6.00
C GLY A 298 -4.66 -3.19 -6.46
N ARG A 299 -4.57 -4.48 -6.16
CA ARG A 299 -5.60 -5.47 -6.54
C ARG A 299 -6.93 -5.24 -5.83
N ALA A 300 -6.90 -4.95 -4.53
CA ALA A 300 -8.10 -4.78 -3.72
C ALA A 300 -8.95 -3.58 -4.17
N VAL A 301 -8.33 -2.46 -4.55
CA VAL A 301 -9.07 -1.28 -5.06
C VAL A 301 -9.74 -1.58 -6.40
N HIS A 302 -9.19 -2.46 -7.22
CA HIS A 302 -9.82 -2.88 -8.47
C HIS A 302 -10.94 -3.91 -8.27
N GLN A 303 -11.02 -4.55 -7.10
CA GLN A 303 -12.02 -5.57 -6.75
C GLN A 303 -13.09 -5.05 -5.79
N ALA A 304 -12.99 -3.83 -5.30
CA ALA A 304 -14.01 -3.22 -4.47
C ALA A 304 -15.24 -2.91 -5.33
N ASP A 305 -16.09 -3.93 -5.52
CA ASP A 305 -17.41 -3.76 -6.12
C ASP A 305 -18.19 -2.73 -5.29
N GLU A 306 -18.63 -1.65 -5.96
CA GLU A 306 -19.27 -0.56 -5.26
C GLU A 306 -20.63 -1.01 -4.73
N ALA A 307 -20.80 -0.90 -3.42
CA ALA A 307 -22.07 -1.01 -2.74
C ALA A 307 -23.00 0.15 -3.15
N LEU A 308 -23.69 -0.04 -4.28
CA LEU A 308 -24.65 0.90 -4.86
C LEU A 308 -26.05 0.30 -4.81
N LEU A 309 -27.03 1.17 -4.62
CA LEU A 309 -28.43 0.87 -4.92
C LEU A 309 -28.68 1.11 -6.41
N ILE A 310 -29.37 0.17 -7.04
CA ILE A 310 -29.92 0.31 -8.38
C ILE A 310 -31.35 0.80 -8.22
N ASP A 311 -31.64 2.00 -8.71
CA ASP A 311 -32.92 2.71 -8.57
C ASP A 311 -33.55 3.06 -9.95
N GLN A 312 -33.05 2.45 -11.04
CA GLN A 312 -33.45 2.77 -12.42
C GLN A 312 -34.96 2.65 -12.68
N HIS A 313 -35.67 1.83 -11.90
CA HIS A 313 -37.11 1.63 -12.00
C HIS A 313 -37.84 2.06 -10.72
N ALA A 314 -37.13 2.67 -9.76
CA ALA A 314 -37.70 3.04 -8.48
C ALA A 314 -38.66 4.21 -8.64
N THR A 315 -39.87 4.01 -8.13
CA THR A 315 -40.91 5.03 -8.08
C THR A 315 -41.54 5.07 -6.70
N ALA A 316 -42.09 6.21 -6.31
CA ALA A 316 -42.84 6.34 -5.07
C ALA A 316 -44.34 6.42 -5.32
N ASP A 317 -45.07 5.58 -4.61
CA ASP A 317 -46.53 5.59 -4.45
C ASP A 317 -46.90 6.08 -3.03
N LEU A 318 -48.18 6.08 -2.65
CA LEU A 318 -48.68 6.52 -1.33
C LEU A 318 -48.21 5.64 -0.16
N GLU A 319 -47.86 4.38 -0.42
CA GLU A 319 -47.45 3.42 0.62
C GLU A 319 -46.06 2.83 0.41
N LEU A 320 -45.60 2.74 -0.84
CA LEU A 320 -44.43 1.95 -1.23
C LEU A 320 -43.47 2.77 -2.11
N VAL A 321 -42.17 2.60 -1.90
CA VAL A 321 -41.11 3.17 -2.74
C VAL A 321 -40.22 2.05 -3.24
N GLY A 322 -40.02 1.94 -4.56
CA GLY A 322 -39.17 0.93 -5.19
C GLY A 322 -39.62 0.56 -6.61
N PRO A 323 -39.13 -0.53 -7.20
CA PRO A 323 -38.14 -1.46 -6.63
C PRO A 323 -36.72 -0.87 -6.58
N PHE A 324 -35.97 -1.28 -5.57
CA PHE A 324 -34.53 -1.10 -5.48
C PHE A 324 -33.84 -2.47 -5.54
N GLN A 325 -32.61 -2.50 -6.06
CA GLN A 325 -31.75 -3.68 -6.01
C GLN A 325 -30.36 -3.32 -5.50
N VAL A 326 -29.62 -4.31 -5.02
CA VAL A 326 -28.21 -4.17 -4.60
C VAL A 326 -27.27 -4.86 -5.60
N ARG A 327 -26.03 -4.39 -5.71
CA ARG A 327 -24.99 -5.02 -6.55
C ARG A 327 -24.17 -6.09 -5.83
N ILE A 328 -24.12 -6.00 -4.50
CA ILE A 328 -23.42 -6.92 -3.61
C ILE A 328 -24.35 -7.27 -2.44
N PRO A 329 -24.13 -8.39 -1.74
CA PRO A 329 -24.92 -8.73 -0.56
C PRO A 329 -24.84 -7.64 0.52
N LEU A 330 -26.00 -7.07 0.91
CA LEU A 330 -26.11 -6.01 1.92
C LEU A 330 -27.17 -6.34 2.97
N ILE A 331 -26.84 -6.09 4.23
CA ILE A 331 -27.79 -6.05 5.34
C ILE A 331 -28.23 -4.60 5.48
N LEU A 332 -29.49 -4.32 5.13
CA LEU A 332 -30.08 -2.99 5.19
C LEU A 332 -30.89 -2.80 6.49
N SER A 333 -30.91 -1.58 6.99
CA SER A 333 -31.74 -1.17 8.12
C SER A 333 -32.38 0.17 7.81
N ALA A 334 -33.70 0.22 7.97
CA ALA A 334 -34.51 1.41 7.82
C ALA A 334 -34.75 2.05 9.20
N ASN A 335 -34.58 3.37 9.28
CA ASN A 335 -34.83 4.14 10.48
C ASN A 335 -36.21 4.83 10.42
N ASP A 336 -36.57 5.52 11.50
CA ASP A 336 -37.69 6.46 11.54
C ASP A 336 -39.06 5.84 11.19
N GLY A 337 -39.29 4.59 11.59
CA GLY A 337 -40.58 3.90 11.46
C GLY A 337 -40.89 3.32 10.08
N HIS A 338 -39.95 3.41 9.14
CA HIS A 338 -40.06 2.77 7.82
C HIS A 338 -39.76 1.26 7.90
N GLN A 339 -40.32 0.49 6.97
CA GLN A 339 -40.07 -0.96 6.88
C GLN A 339 -39.51 -1.34 5.51
N LEU A 340 -38.54 -2.26 5.50
CA LEU A 340 -38.05 -2.89 4.28
C LEU A 340 -38.87 -4.14 4.01
N VAL A 341 -39.40 -4.24 2.80
CA VAL A 341 -40.24 -5.36 2.38
C VAL A 341 -39.80 -5.92 1.03
N ASP A 342 -40.06 -7.20 0.79
CA ASP A 342 -39.89 -7.83 -0.52
C ASP A 342 -41.05 -7.51 -1.48
N ALA A 343 -41.00 -8.08 -2.68
CA ALA A 343 -42.06 -7.92 -3.68
C ALA A 343 -43.43 -8.47 -3.25
N ASP A 344 -43.44 -9.42 -2.32
CA ASP A 344 -44.65 -10.03 -1.75
C ASP A 344 -45.16 -9.25 -0.51
N GLY A 345 -44.43 -8.22 -0.07
CA GLY A 345 -44.78 -7.36 1.04
C GLY A 345 -44.39 -7.88 2.42
N PHE A 346 -43.58 -8.95 2.50
CA PHE A 346 -43.04 -9.48 3.75
C PHE A 346 -41.80 -8.70 4.17
N SER A 347 -41.60 -8.56 5.49
CA SER A 347 -40.47 -7.82 6.03
C SER A 347 -39.14 -8.53 5.78
N LEU A 348 -38.15 -7.78 5.31
CA LEU A 348 -36.79 -8.26 5.10
C LEU A 348 -35.97 -8.12 6.40
N GLY A 349 -35.35 -9.23 6.83
CA GLY A 349 -34.49 -9.27 8.03
C GLY A 349 -33.10 -9.87 7.80
N GLU A 350 -32.83 -10.40 6.60
CA GLU A 350 -31.56 -11.05 6.23
C GLU A 350 -30.80 -10.23 5.18
N ALA A 351 -29.62 -10.70 4.78
CA ALA A 351 -28.85 -10.07 3.72
C ALA A 351 -29.62 -10.11 2.39
N ILE A 352 -29.73 -8.97 1.72
CA ILE A 352 -30.34 -8.85 0.40
C ILE A 352 -29.28 -9.23 -0.63
N GLU A 353 -29.57 -10.26 -1.41
CA GLU A 353 -28.68 -10.74 -2.48
C GLU A 353 -28.75 -9.87 -3.74
N PRO A 354 -27.68 -9.82 -4.55
CA PRO A 354 -27.66 -9.03 -5.78
C PRO A 354 -28.81 -9.33 -6.72
N GLY A 355 -29.45 -8.28 -7.24
CA GLY A 355 -30.58 -8.39 -8.17
C GLY A 355 -31.93 -8.74 -7.53
N THR A 356 -31.99 -8.92 -6.20
CA THR A 356 -33.27 -9.09 -5.48
C THR A 356 -33.97 -7.74 -5.34
N ASP A 357 -35.24 -7.66 -5.76
CA ASP A 357 -36.07 -6.48 -5.59
C ASP A 357 -36.48 -6.31 -4.12
N PHE A 358 -36.28 -5.11 -3.59
CA PHE A 358 -36.84 -4.70 -2.31
C PHE A 358 -37.52 -3.34 -2.41
N TYR A 359 -38.40 -3.09 -1.45
CA TYR A 359 -39.22 -1.89 -1.38
C TYR A 359 -39.20 -1.29 0.03
N ILE A 360 -39.50 0.00 0.10
CA ILE A 360 -39.59 0.74 1.35
C ILE A 360 -41.07 1.05 1.58
N ARG A 361 -41.63 0.55 2.68
CA ARG A 361 -42.94 0.99 3.16
C ARG A 361 -42.78 2.29 3.95
N GLN A 362 -43.45 3.33 3.49
CA GLN A 362 -43.30 4.70 3.99
C GLN A 362 -43.92 4.87 5.38
N ALA A 363 -43.26 5.65 6.24
CA ALA A 363 -43.91 6.18 7.42
C ALA A 363 -44.83 7.35 7.02
N PRO A 364 -45.99 7.56 7.69
CA PRO A 364 -46.90 8.63 7.33
C PRO A 364 -46.23 10.02 7.36
N GLY A 365 -46.37 10.78 6.29
CA GLY A 365 -45.91 12.17 6.21
C GLY A 365 -44.41 12.35 5.93
N THR A 366 -43.70 11.32 5.48
CA THR A 366 -42.28 11.42 5.10
C THR A 366 -42.12 11.62 3.59
N SER A 367 -41.04 12.30 3.20
CA SER A 367 -40.65 12.55 1.80
C SER A 367 -39.27 12.01 1.45
N GLY A 368 -38.68 11.25 2.37
CA GLY A 368 -37.38 10.61 2.23
C GLY A 368 -37.00 9.78 3.45
N ILE A 369 -35.91 9.04 3.32
CA ILE A 369 -35.33 8.17 4.34
C ILE A 369 -33.82 8.07 4.15
N THR A 370 -33.09 7.85 5.25
CA THR A 370 -31.70 7.38 5.21
C THR A 370 -31.66 5.89 5.59
N LEU A 371 -31.34 5.04 4.62
CA LEU A 371 -31.08 3.62 4.87
C LEU A 371 -29.64 3.42 5.32
N THR A 372 -29.43 2.65 6.39
CA THR A 372 -28.09 2.21 6.80
C THR A 372 -27.83 0.82 6.23
N ALA A 373 -26.69 0.62 5.58
CA ALA A 373 -26.27 -0.63 5.00
C ALA A 373 -24.95 -1.10 5.61
N LYS A 374 -24.91 -2.39 5.96
CA LYS A 374 -23.70 -3.13 6.30
C LYS A 374 -23.48 -4.20 5.24
N THR A 375 -22.26 -4.33 4.75
CA THR A 375 -21.91 -5.47 3.89
C THR A 375 -21.74 -6.73 4.71
N VAL A 376 -21.95 -7.88 4.07
CA VAL A 376 -21.65 -9.20 4.65
C VAL A 376 -20.12 -9.41 4.82
N SER A 377 -19.30 -8.61 4.13
CA SER A 377 -17.83 -8.59 4.22
C SER A 377 -17.33 -7.17 4.50
N ASP A 378 -16.25 -6.97 5.27
CA ASP A 378 -15.77 -5.63 5.64
C ASP A 378 -15.63 -4.67 4.45
N LEU A 379 -16.34 -3.54 4.51
CA LEU A 379 -16.23 -2.45 3.54
C LEU A 379 -14.91 -1.70 3.72
N HIS A 380 -14.21 -1.51 2.61
CA HIS A 380 -12.95 -0.78 2.54
C HIS A 380 -13.17 0.63 1.98
N GLY A 381 -12.23 1.54 2.25
CA GLY A 381 -12.09 2.76 1.45
C GLY A 381 -12.04 4.09 2.19
N ARG A 382 -11.96 4.08 3.52
CA ARG A 382 -11.91 5.32 4.31
C ARG A 382 -10.98 5.21 5.50
N VAL A 383 -10.13 6.23 5.65
CA VAL A 383 -9.12 6.31 6.71
C VAL A 383 -9.58 7.30 7.77
N LEU A 384 -9.60 6.87 9.04
CA LEU A 384 -9.73 7.80 10.15
C LEU A 384 -8.39 8.49 10.39
N THR A 385 -8.42 9.82 10.39
CA THR A 385 -7.23 10.64 10.58
C THR A 385 -7.26 11.32 11.94
N GLY A 386 -6.10 11.45 12.57
CA GLY A 386 -5.90 12.29 13.74
C GLY A 386 -5.24 13.60 13.32
N VAL A 387 -5.88 14.72 13.61
CA VAL A 387 -5.34 16.07 13.35
C VAL A 387 -5.16 16.83 14.66
N ALA A 388 -3.99 17.47 14.82
CA ALA A 388 -3.68 18.25 16.01
C ALA A 388 -4.48 19.57 16.06
N LEU A 389 -4.93 19.95 17.25
CA LEU A 389 -5.86 21.07 17.48
C LEU A 389 -5.21 22.42 17.79
N ASP A 390 -3.94 22.45 18.19
CA ASP A 390 -3.25 23.65 18.72
C ASP A 390 -2.94 24.69 17.61
N GLU A 391 -2.80 26.00 17.90
CA GLU A 391 -2.59 27.00 16.83
C GLU A 391 -1.21 26.90 16.15
N ALA A 392 -0.21 26.34 16.85
CA ALA A 392 1.08 25.96 16.26
C ALA A 392 1.02 24.67 15.39
N SER A 393 -0.16 24.06 15.23
CA SER A 393 -0.35 22.70 14.70
C SER A 393 -0.33 22.55 13.19
N GLN A 394 -0.28 23.62 12.40
CA GLN A 394 -0.22 23.48 10.94
C GLN A 394 1.01 22.68 10.48
N ARG A 395 2.04 22.55 11.33
CA ARG A 395 3.24 21.73 11.06
C ARG A 395 3.22 20.36 11.74
N PHE A 396 2.29 20.09 12.65
CA PHE A 396 2.26 18.80 13.34
C PHE A 396 1.79 17.70 12.41
N THR A 397 2.47 16.55 12.49
CA THR A 397 2.17 15.40 11.64
C THR A 397 0.71 14.96 11.82
N PRO A 398 -0.13 15.02 10.78
CA PRO A 398 -1.40 14.31 10.76
C PRO A 398 -1.13 12.81 10.71
N VAL A 399 -1.98 12.02 11.35
CA VAL A 399 -1.75 10.58 11.49
C VAL A 399 -2.95 9.76 11.03
N ALA A 400 -2.70 8.59 10.45
CA ALA A 400 -3.73 7.60 10.16
C ALA A 400 -3.87 6.67 11.36
N LEU A 401 -5.09 6.53 11.89
CA LEU A 401 -5.36 5.69 13.05
C LEU A 401 -5.41 4.22 12.61
N ALA A 402 -4.51 3.40 13.16
CA ALA A 402 -4.51 1.96 12.97
C ALA A 402 -5.35 1.32 14.08
N ILE A 403 -6.67 1.43 13.94
CA ILE A 403 -7.66 0.88 14.86
C ILE A 403 -8.74 0.12 14.09
N PRO A 404 -9.41 -0.83 14.74
CA PRO A 404 -10.66 -1.37 14.21
C PRO A 404 -11.68 -0.25 13.98
N THR A 405 -12.30 -0.26 12.80
CA THR A 405 -13.32 0.70 12.40
C THR A 405 -14.53 -0.02 11.85
N GLU A 406 -15.71 0.53 12.12
CA GLU A 406 -16.95 0.14 11.48
C GLU A 406 -17.23 1.12 10.34
N MET A 407 -17.51 0.58 9.16
CA MET A 407 -17.95 1.36 8.01
C MET A 407 -19.41 1.04 7.73
N ASN A 408 -20.26 2.04 7.90
CA ASN A 408 -21.65 1.99 7.47
C ASN A 408 -21.79 2.77 6.17
N ILE A 409 -22.56 2.24 5.23
CA ILE A 409 -23.02 3.02 4.09
C ILE A 409 -24.39 3.57 4.45
N GLU A 410 -24.59 4.84 4.15
CA GLU A 410 -25.89 5.48 4.26
C GLU A 410 -26.38 5.75 2.83
N PHE A 411 -27.63 5.42 2.55
CA PHE A 411 -28.30 5.79 1.32
C PHE A 411 -29.44 6.75 1.66
N ASP A 412 -29.28 8.01 1.29
CA ASP A 412 -30.36 8.98 1.36
C ASP A 412 -31.25 8.80 0.13
N ILE A 413 -32.53 8.55 0.35
CA ILE A 413 -33.53 8.36 -0.70
C ILE A 413 -34.60 9.42 -0.50
N SER A 414 -34.95 10.16 -1.56
CA SER A 414 -35.98 11.22 -1.52
C SER A 414 -36.98 11.07 -2.66
N TRP A 415 -38.26 11.40 -2.42
CA TRP A 415 -39.35 11.21 -3.40
C TRP A 415 -40.37 12.36 -3.48
N GLN A 416 -39.92 13.62 -3.37
CA GLN A 416 -40.70 14.81 -3.74
C GLN A 416 -39.91 15.78 -4.63
N ALA A 417 -40.57 16.31 -5.67
CA ALA A 417 -40.01 17.23 -6.65
C ALA A 417 -40.39 18.69 -6.31
N GLU A 418 -39.43 19.46 -5.77
CA GLU A 418 -39.16 20.89 -6.10
C GLU A 418 -38.06 21.57 -5.25
N GLU A 419 -37.26 20.85 -4.46
CA GLU A 419 -35.94 21.35 -4.02
C GLU A 419 -34.84 20.42 -4.50
N ALA A 420 -34.54 20.53 -5.80
CA ALA A 420 -33.26 20.11 -6.33
C ALA A 420 -32.17 20.95 -5.67
N TRP A 421 -31.59 20.43 -4.57
CA TRP A 421 -30.33 20.82 -3.95
C TRP A 421 -29.87 22.26 -4.25
N SER A 422 -30.50 23.25 -3.62
CA SER A 422 -29.93 24.60 -3.62
C SER A 422 -28.67 24.60 -2.75
N TYR A 423 -27.53 24.79 -3.42
CA TYR A 423 -26.22 25.21 -2.91
C TYR A 423 -26.24 25.76 -1.47
N VAL A 424 -25.74 24.99 -0.51
CA VAL A 424 -25.12 25.56 0.70
C VAL A 424 -23.62 25.67 0.42
N VAL A 425 -23.26 26.64 -0.42
CA VAL A 425 -21.96 27.29 -0.28
C VAL A 425 -22.16 28.28 0.86
N GLY A 426 -21.56 27.94 2.00
CA GLY A 426 -21.41 28.89 3.09
C GLY A 426 -20.55 30.05 2.60
N ASP A 427 -21.19 31.20 2.47
CA ASP A 427 -20.53 32.49 2.57
C ASP A 427 -21.43 33.44 3.36
N LYS A 428 -20.78 34.28 4.19
CA LYS A 428 -21.29 35.16 5.28
C LYS A 428 -21.26 34.46 6.66
N LYS A 429 -20.41 34.86 7.61
CA LYS A 429 -19.66 36.12 7.85
C LYS A 429 -18.28 35.84 8.40
#